data_AF-A0A9E2FWY6-F1
#
_entry.id   AF-A0A9E2FWY6-F1
#
_cell.length_a   1.000
_cell.length_b   1.000
_cell.length_c   1.000
_cell.angle_alpha   90.00
_cell.angle_beta   90.00
_cell.angle_gamma   90.00
#
_symmetry.space_group_name_H-M   'P 1'
#
loop_
_entity.id
_entity.type
_entity.pdbx_description
1 polymer ?
#
loop_
_entity_poly.entity_id
_entity_poly.type
_entity_poly.pdbx_seq_one_letter_code
_entity_poly.pdbx_strand_id
1 'polypeptide(L)'
;MEWTIIFTDAYEAWFDHLLEKEKIAIATDLQVLAQMGPSLGRPYVDQVKGSRFSNMKELRTKVSGHVYRSLFVFDIHRQAVILNGGDKKGKDQARFYKRLVAEADELFAEYLQSIEKK
;
A
#
# COMPACT_ATOMS: atom_id res chain seq x y z
N MET A 1 11.86 0.23 17.70
CA MET A 1 10.80 -0.78 17.58
C MET A 1 10.18 -0.63 16.21
N GLU A 2 10.11 -1.73 15.47
CA GLU A 2 9.59 -1.79 14.09
C GLU A 2 8.07 -1.60 14.07
N TRP A 3 7.57 -1.10 12.95
CA TRP A 3 6.14 -1.04 12.63
C TRP A 3 5.66 -2.39 12.16
N THR A 4 4.50 -2.83 12.64
CA THR A 4 3.88 -4.07 12.16
C THR A 4 3.25 -3.82 10.79
N ILE A 5 3.56 -4.66 9.81
CA ILE A 5 2.87 -4.64 8.52
C ILE A 5 1.69 -5.60 8.61
N ILE A 6 0.50 -5.11 8.28
CA ILE A 6 -0.69 -5.94 8.13
C ILE A 6 -1.24 -5.79 6.72
N PHE A 7 -1.84 -6.85 6.19
CA PHE A 7 -2.39 -6.88 4.86
C PHE A 7 -3.90 -7.09 4.94
N THR A 8 -4.63 -6.47 4.03
CA THR A 8 -6.02 -6.86 3.75
C THR A 8 -6.03 -8.10 2.86
N ASP A 9 -7.11 -8.87 2.90
CA ASP A 9 -7.32 -10.01 2.00
C ASP A 9 -7.21 -9.61 0.52
N ALA A 10 -7.66 -8.39 0.17
CA ALA A 10 -7.55 -7.84 -1.18
C ALA A 10 -6.08 -7.65 -1.60
N TYR A 11 -5.24 -7.14 -0.69
CA TYR A 11 -3.82 -7.00 -0.97
C TYR A 11 -3.12 -8.36 -1.10
N GLU A 12 -3.40 -9.30 -0.20
CA GLU A 12 -2.80 -10.64 -0.25
C GLU A 12 -3.17 -11.35 -1.54
N ALA A 13 -4.46 -11.35 -1.90
CA ALA A 13 -4.93 -11.92 -3.15
C ALA A 13 -4.21 -11.29 -4.35
N TRP A 14 -4.10 -9.96 -4.41
CA TRP A 14 -3.36 -9.30 -5.49
C TRP A 14 -1.87 -9.69 -5.51
N PHE A 15 -1.22 -9.67 -4.35
CA PHE A 15 0.20 -9.97 -4.20
C PHE A 15 0.50 -11.40 -4.64
N ASP A 16 -0.40 -12.35 -4.35
CA ASP A 16 -0.21 -13.77 -4.66
C ASP A 16 -0.14 -14.09 -6.15
N HIS A 17 -0.76 -13.26 -7.00
CA HIS A 17 -0.71 -13.41 -8.45
C HIS A 17 0.60 -12.88 -9.08
N LEU A 18 1.46 -12.22 -8.31
CA LEU A 18 2.72 -11.69 -8.82
C LEU A 18 3.78 -12.77 -9.01
N LEU A 19 4.73 -12.51 -9.90
CA LEU A 19 5.89 -13.38 -10.07
C LEU A 19 6.81 -13.27 -8.86
N GLU A 20 7.55 -14.34 -8.58
CA GLU A 20 8.45 -14.42 -7.41
C GLU A 20 9.41 -13.23 -7.31
N LYS A 21 10.01 -12.83 -8.43
CA LYS A 21 10.91 -11.67 -8.49
C LYS A 21 10.24 -10.35 -8.09
N GLU A 22 8.96 -10.19 -8.41
CA GLU A 22 8.17 -9.01 -8.09
C GLU A 22 7.77 -9.03 -6.61
N LYS A 23 7.34 -10.20 -6.12
CA LYS A 23 7.06 -10.45 -4.70
C LYS A 23 8.27 -10.10 -3.82
N ILE A 24 9.46 -10.59 -4.18
CA ILE A 24 10.70 -10.32 -3.43
C ILE A 24 10.98 -8.82 -3.36
N ALA A 25 10.91 -8.11 -4.48
CA ALA A 25 11.20 -6.68 -4.51
C ALA A 25 10.21 -5.86 -3.64
N ILE A 26 8.92 -6.18 -3.73
CA ILE A 26 7.89 -5.52 -2.91
C ILE A 26 8.09 -5.87 -1.43
N ALA A 27 8.39 -7.14 -1.10
CA ALA A 27 8.65 -7.57 0.27
C ALA A 27 9.87 -6.88 0.88
N THR A 28 10.93 -6.65 0.10
CA THR A 28 12.09 -5.85 0.54
C THR A 28 11.68 -4.42 0.87
N ASP A 29 10.89 -3.76 0.02
CA ASP A 29 10.41 -2.40 0.29
C ASP A 29 9.48 -2.35 1.52
N LEU A 30 8.67 -3.39 1.75
CA LEU A 30 7.82 -3.52 2.95
C LEU A 30 8.65 -3.71 4.22
N GLN A 31 9.77 -4.42 4.18
CA GLN A 31 10.70 -4.54 5.31
C GLN A 31 11.32 -3.18 5.65
N VAL A 32 11.72 -2.40 4.64
CA VAL A 32 12.22 -1.04 4.86
C VAL A 32 11.11 -0.15 5.46
N LEU A 33 9.87 -0.30 4.99
CA LEU A 33 8.71 0.38 5.57
C LEU A 33 8.49 0.01 7.04
N ALA A 34 8.61 -1.27 7.40
CA ALA A 34 8.49 -1.74 8.78
C ALA A 34 9.56 -1.12 9.69
N GLN A 35 10.80 -1.04 9.23
CA GLN A 35 11.91 -0.51 10.01
C GLN A 35 11.83 1.00 10.20
N MET A 36 11.50 1.73 9.13
CA MET A 36 11.55 3.19 9.09
C MET A 36 10.22 3.85 9.49
N GLY A 37 9.09 3.18 9.24
CA GLY A 37 7.76 3.69 9.52
C GLY A 37 7.49 5.05 8.86
N PRO A 38 6.83 5.99 9.56
CA PRO A 38 6.49 7.32 9.05
C PRO A 38 7.68 8.19 8.61
N SER A 39 8.91 7.85 9.02
CA SER A 39 10.11 8.56 8.58
C SER A 39 10.53 8.19 7.15
N LEU A 40 9.99 7.10 6.59
CA LEU A 40 10.24 6.71 5.21
C LEU A 40 9.50 7.65 4.25
N GLY A 41 10.27 8.35 3.42
CA GLY A 41 9.77 9.26 2.40
C GLY A 41 10.18 8.84 0.98
N ARG A 42 10.25 9.82 0.08
CA ARG A 42 10.71 9.60 -1.29
C ARG A 42 12.17 9.09 -1.29
N PRO A 43 12.54 8.18 -2.22
CA PRO A 43 11.75 7.70 -3.35
C PRO A 43 10.79 6.53 -3.03
N TYR A 44 10.82 5.94 -1.83
CA TYR A 44 10.07 4.72 -1.52
C TYR A 44 8.60 4.98 -1.22
N VAL A 45 8.29 6.06 -0.50
CA VAL A 45 6.93 6.41 -0.09
C VAL A 45 6.56 7.80 -0.57
N ASP A 46 5.29 7.98 -0.92
CA ASP A 46 4.71 9.29 -1.19
C ASP A 46 3.28 9.38 -0.63
N GLN A 47 2.76 10.60 -0.55
CA GLN A 47 1.35 10.83 -0.24
C GLN A 47 0.49 10.61 -1.48
N VAL A 48 -0.69 10.03 -1.27
CA VAL A 48 -1.69 9.81 -2.33
C VAL A 48 -2.67 10.97 -2.32
N LYS A 49 -3.02 11.47 -3.51
CA LYS A 49 -4.03 12.52 -3.68
C LYS A 49 -5.37 11.92 -4.08
N GLY A 50 -6.45 12.58 -3.70
CA GLY A 50 -7.82 12.21 -4.11
C GLY A 50 -8.49 11.13 -3.27
N SER A 51 -7.84 10.65 -2.21
CA SER A 51 -8.46 9.79 -1.19
C SER A 51 -9.36 10.62 -0.28
N ARG A 52 -10.45 10.00 0.21
CA ARG A 52 -11.26 10.58 1.31
C ARG A 52 -10.50 10.64 2.64
N PHE A 53 -9.41 9.89 2.77
CA PHE A 53 -8.55 9.86 3.95
C PHE A 53 -7.22 10.56 3.67
N SER A 54 -6.94 11.64 4.41
CA SER A 54 -5.76 12.49 4.19
C SER A 54 -4.42 11.81 4.52
N ASN A 55 -4.43 10.71 5.26
CA ASN A 55 -3.24 9.95 5.64
C ASN A 55 -2.90 8.81 4.67
N MET A 56 -3.62 8.67 3.55
CA MET A 56 -3.34 7.66 2.51
C MET A 56 -1.96 7.86 1.87
N LYS A 57 -1.20 6.77 1.80
CA LYS A 57 0.18 6.73 1.27
C LYS A 57 0.33 5.66 0.20
N GLU A 58 1.36 5.79 -0.63
CA GLU A 58 1.79 4.77 -1.58
C GLU A 58 3.21 4.29 -1.27
N LEU A 59 3.43 2.99 -1.28
CA LEU A 59 4.74 2.36 -1.40
C LEU A 59 5.05 2.16 -2.88
N ARG A 60 6.28 2.48 -3.29
CA ARG A 60 6.66 2.67 -4.70
C ARG A 60 7.77 1.73 -5.10
N THR A 61 7.41 0.52 -5.51
CA THR A 61 8.37 -0.48 -5.99
C THR A 61 8.53 -0.41 -7.51
N LYS A 62 9.78 -0.54 -7.99
CA LYS A 62 10.09 -0.70 -9.42
C LYS A 62 10.97 -1.92 -9.61
N VAL A 63 10.52 -2.86 -10.44
CA VAL A 63 11.23 -4.11 -10.69
C VAL A 63 10.85 -4.64 -12.07
N SER A 64 11.81 -5.18 -12.83
CA SER A 64 11.58 -5.79 -14.15
C SER A 64 10.78 -4.92 -15.14
N GLY A 65 10.92 -3.60 -15.06
CA GLY A 65 10.18 -2.65 -15.90
C GLY A 65 8.72 -2.43 -15.50
N HIS A 66 8.27 -3.01 -14.38
CA HIS A 66 6.98 -2.79 -13.74
C HIS A 66 7.08 -1.68 -12.69
N VAL A 67 5.94 -1.02 -12.43
CA VAL A 67 5.84 0.14 -11.54
C VAL A 67 4.69 -0.12 -10.57
N TYR A 68 4.97 -0.88 -9.52
CA TYR A 68 3.99 -1.28 -8.53
C TYR A 68 3.71 -0.17 -7.51
N ARG A 69 2.45 -0.04 -7.13
CA ARG A 69 2.00 0.82 -6.04
C ARG A 69 1.19 0.00 -5.07
N SER A 70 1.61 0.00 -3.81
CA SER A 70 0.83 -0.54 -2.70
C SER A 70 0.30 0.62 -1.89
N LEU A 71 -1.03 0.79 -1.81
CA LEU A 71 -1.61 1.84 -0.99
C LEU A 71 -1.73 1.38 0.44
N PHE A 72 -1.43 2.28 1.38
CA PHE A 72 -1.42 1.95 2.79
C PHE A 72 -1.66 3.17 3.67
N VAL A 73 -1.93 2.91 4.94
CA VAL A 73 -2.04 3.92 5.98
C VAL A 73 -1.23 3.50 7.21
N PHE A 74 -0.75 4.49 7.96
CA PHE A 74 -0.25 4.26 9.31
C PHE A 74 -1.39 4.49 10.30
N ASP A 75 -1.62 3.53 11.19
CA ASP A 75 -2.62 3.63 12.24
C ASP A 75 -2.02 4.14 13.57
N ILE A 76 -2.87 4.26 14.59
CA ILE A 76 -2.46 4.71 15.93
C ILE A 76 -1.74 3.62 16.74
N HIS A 77 -1.82 2.35 16.33
CA HIS A 77 -1.23 1.19 17.01
C HIS A 77 0.14 0.79 16.45
N ARG A 78 0.78 1.70 15.70
CA ARG A 78 2.08 1.46 15.03
C ARG A 78 2.02 0.34 13.99
N GLN A 79 0.91 0.24 13.28
CA GLN A 79 0.70 -0.66 12.16
C GLN A 79 0.73 0.13 10.85
N ALA A 80 1.37 -0.44 9.82
CA ALA A 80 1.18 -0.05 8.44
C ALA A 80 0.18 -1.02 7.82
N VAL A 81 -1.02 -0.53 7.55
CA VAL A 81 -2.13 -1.32 6.97
C VAL A 81 -2.05 -1.20 5.47
N ILE A 82 -1.61 -2.27 4.80
CA ILE A 82 -1.49 -2.32 3.35
C ILE A 82 -2.82 -2.76 2.76
N LEU A 83 -3.43 -1.87 1.97
CA LEU A 83 -4.83 -1.94 1.56
C LEU A 83 -5.01 -2.62 0.22
N ASN A 84 -4.34 -2.14 -0.83
CA ASN A 84 -4.41 -2.76 -2.16
C ASN A 84 -3.15 -2.47 -2.95
N GLY A 85 -3.02 -3.13 -4.10
CA GLY A 85 -1.85 -2.99 -4.94
C GLY A 85 -2.19 -2.98 -6.42
N GLY A 86 -1.29 -2.40 -7.21
CA GLY A 86 -1.45 -2.41 -8.66
C GLY A 86 -0.18 -2.06 -9.41
N ASP A 87 -0.01 -2.68 -10.56
CA ASP A 87 1.01 -2.27 -11.53
C ASP A 87 0.49 -1.11 -12.39
N LYS A 88 1.22 0.00 -12.38
CA LYS A 88 0.94 1.21 -13.18
C LYS A 88 1.44 1.08 -14.62
N LYS A 89 2.34 0.13 -14.92
CA LYS A 89 2.96 -0.02 -16.25
C LYS A 89 1.91 -0.07 -17.36
N GLY A 90 2.09 0.77 -18.38
CA GLY A 90 1.22 0.81 -19.57
C GLY A 90 -0.21 1.29 -19.33
N LYS A 91 -0.57 1.75 -18.12
CA LYS A 91 -1.91 2.22 -17.80
C LYS A 91 -2.01 3.74 -17.87
N ASP A 92 -3.19 4.24 -18.23
CA ASP A 92 -3.53 5.65 -18.04
C ASP A 92 -3.45 6.01 -16.55
N GLN A 93 -2.67 7.05 -16.24
CA GLN A 93 -2.32 7.36 -14.86
C GLN A 93 -3.53 7.82 -14.05
N ALA A 94 -4.37 8.67 -14.65
CA ALA A 94 -5.54 9.22 -13.97
C ALA A 94 -6.55 8.12 -13.63
N ARG A 95 -6.83 7.24 -14.58
CA ARG A 95 -7.74 6.09 -14.38
C ARG A 95 -7.17 5.06 -13.42
N PHE A 96 -5.86 4.80 -13.47
CA PHE A 96 -5.18 3.89 -12.54
C PHE A 96 -5.36 4.36 -11.10
N TYR A 97 -4.96 5.60 -10.80
CA TYR A 97 -5.06 6.14 -9.45
C TYR A 97 -6.50 6.29 -9.00
N LYS A 98 -7.42 6.76 -9.87
CA LYS A 98 -8.84 6.88 -9.51
C LYS A 98 -9.43 5.56 -9.00
N ARG A 99 -9.10 4.43 -9.66
CA ARG A 99 -9.59 3.11 -9.24
C ARG A 99 -8.89 2.60 -7.98
N LEU A 100 -7.56 2.67 -7.97
CA LEU A 100 -6.77 2.15 -6.84
C LEU A 100 -7.11 2.90 -5.53
N VAL A 101 -7.31 4.22 -5.61
CA VAL A 101 -7.68 5.03 -4.45
C VAL A 101 -9.11 4.73 -3.98
N ALA A 102 -10.07 4.62 -4.91
CA ALA A 102 -11.46 4.32 -4.54
C ALA A 102 -11.57 2.97 -3.80
N GLU A 103 -10.84 1.95 -4.26
CA GLU A 103 -10.81 0.65 -3.59
C GLU A 103 -10.09 0.72 -2.23
N ALA A 104 -8.95 1.40 -2.13
CA ALA A 104 -8.24 1.58 -0.86
C ALA A 104 -9.07 2.33 0.18
N ASP A 105 -9.87 3.32 -0.25
CA ASP A 105 -10.78 4.06 0.62
C ASP A 105 -11.84 3.12 1.23
N GLU A 106 -12.45 2.23 0.44
CA GLU A 106 -13.43 1.28 1.00
C GLU A 106 -12.77 0.28 1.96
N LEU A 107 -11.64 -0.29 1.57
CA LEU A 107 -10.89 -1.23 2.43
C LEU A 107 -10.46 -0.60 3.76
N PHE A 108 -10.06 0.67 3.75
CA PHE A 108 -9.68 1.35 4.99
C PHE A 108 -10.90 1.67 5.86
N ALA A 109 -12.04 2.03 5.28
CA ALA A 109 -13.26 2.23 6.07
C ALA A 109 -13.76 0.94 6.72
N GLU A 110 -13.66 -0.20 6.03
CA GLU A 110 -13.95 -1.52 6.59
C GLU A 110 -13.00 -1.85 7.75
N TYR A 111 -11.70 -1.59 7.57
CA TYR A 111 -10.71 -1.77 8.63
C TYR A 111 -11.03 -0.91 9.87
N LEU A 112 -11.38 0.37 9.69
CA LEU A 112 -11.77 1.26 10.79
C LEU A 112 -13.00 0.73 11.55
N GLN A 113 -14.00 0.20 10.84
CA GLN A 113 -15.15 -0.43 11.50
C GLN A 113 -14.78 -1.72 12.27
N SER A 114 -13.75 -2.44 11.83
CA SER A 114 -13.28 -3.66 12.49
C SER A 114 -12.54 -3.39 13.81
N ILE A 115 -11.85 -2.25 13.90
CA ILE A 115 -11.14 -1.84 15.13
C ILE A 115 -12.08 -1.21 16.16
N GLU A 116 -13.14 -0.50 15.74
CA GLU A 116 -14.14 0.08 16.66
C GLU A 116 -15.02 -0.96 17.35
N LYS A 117 -15.14 -2.16 16.76
CA LYS A 117 -15.91 -3.28 17.31
C LYS A 117 -15.13 -4.17 18.27
N LYS A 118 -13.84 -3.88 18.50
CA LYS A 118 -12.97 -4.58 19.45
C LYS A 118 -12.79 -3.78 20.73
#